data_AF-A0A9P5SPY4-F1
#
_entry.id   AF-A0A9P5SPY4-F1
#
_cell.length_a   1.000
_cell.length_b   1.000
_cell.length_c   1.000
_cell.angle_alpha   90.00
_cell.angle_beta   90.00
_cell.angle_gamma   90.00
#
_symmetry.space_group_name_H-M   'P 1'
#
loop_
_entity.id
_entity.type
_entity.pdbx_description
1 polymer ?
#
loop_
_entity_poly.entity_id
_entity_poly.type
_entity_poly.pdbx_seq_one_letter_code
_entity_poly.pdbx_strand_id
1 'polypeptide(L)'
;MAIVEEIVEPTPSTVAFEPFMGLSREQCHIMLALYHVVDPTLEPNVPTLFPEMAKKFAEDRKERNTVAKKLERAPEVYTQEVLNLQEIQKAVFLALVESDMDVDKARDFLKLSKDKKIEDMTIQEVLTNGFLMGGMRDDDPSGKKSSPLSSPTFRQAKIFYDYAFDKFQFSMAAVQLGSFYLHEFKECQGENCEPGEDAEQMSIDYYLKAANLGNPMAMHKAAWHYDQKGQWHEAIEWYTKAADDGYPDSAHNLGMIYQEGNPNVQPKLEINLPLALEYYTRGLHYGYAPSGTQMGRLYFMMATDKNLREKMPETDRSYSSDPQEYLMTAISFFDKAATLAEWESLQFLGMIYGSKDFGLYDIDRAQNLFELAFICSNGGQQSFEFLLRTLSAKRTMIAEALAAKEAAGEGSSSTAPQTIDEEGKKSCAFKGCENKETKKDEFQRCAGCKKRFYCSRLCQVNDWKQGHKNNCKKN
;
A
#
# COMPACT_ATOMS: atom_id res chain seq x y z
N MET A 1 20.61 14.32 -2.84
CA MET A 1 21.98 14.46 -2.31
C MET A 1 22.30 15.85 -1.76
N ALA A 2 21.68 16.95 -2.20
CA ALA A 2 22.02 18.29 -1.72
C ALA A 2 21.31 18.77 -0.42
N ILE A 3 20.64 17.88 0.34
CA ILE A 3 19.84 18.25 1.54
C ILE A 3 20.36 17.52 2.80
N VAL A 4 21.46 16.78 2.70
CA VAL A 4 22.06 16.06 3.85
C VAL A 4 23.01 16.97 4.67
N GLU A 5 23.32 18.18 4.19
CA GLU A 5 24.41 19.01 4.75
C GLU A 5 23.99 19.97 5.87
N GLU A 6 22.71 20.10 6.22
CA GLU A 6 22.25 20.96 7.35
C GLU A 6 21.66 20.18 8.52
N ILE A 7 22.08 18.92 8.72
CA ILE A 7 21.76 18.16 9.92
C ILE A 7 22.97 18.27 10.86
N VAL A 8 22.84 19.06 11.94
CA VAL A 8 23.74 18.99 13.09
C VAL A 8 23.97 17.51 13.43
N GLU A 9 25.22 17.05 13.33
CA GLU A 9 25.62 15.64 13.43
C GLU A 9 24.93 15.00 14.63
N PRO A 10 24.01 14.04 14.39
CA PRO A 10 23.38 13.31 15.47
C PRO A 10 24.49 12.56 16.24
N THR A 11 24.50 12.64 17.57
CA THR A 11 25.39 11.81 18.38
C THR A 11 25.22 10.34 17.98
N PRO A 12 26.31 9.57 17.79
CA PRO A 12 26.21 8.19 17.30
C PRO A 12 25.31 7.35 18.21
N SER A 13 24.30 6.70 17.64
CA SER A 13 23.57 5.63 18.35
C SER A 13 24.58 4.56 18.78
N THR A 14 24.53 4.16 20.05
CA THR A 14 25.38 3.12 20.61
C THR A 14 24.85 1.70 20.37
N VAL A 15 23.69 1.59 19.70
CA VAL A 15 23.06 0.32 19.34
C VAL A 15 23.84 -0.32 18.20
N ALA A 16 24.29 -1.56 18.39
CA ALA A 16 24.87 -2.34 17.30
C ALA A 16 23.74 -2.82 16.37
N PHE A 17 23.84 -2.51 15.07
CA PHE A 17 22.86 -2.92 14.06
C PHE A 17 23.54 -3.22 12.72
N GLU A 18 22.89 -4.08 11.92
CA GLU A 18 23.18 -4.21 10.48
C GLU A 18 22.22 -3.34 9.68
N PRO A 19 22.63 -2.80 8.50
CA PRO A 19 21.73 -2.04 7.64
C PRO A 19 20.44 -2.81 7.35
N PHE A 20 19.30 -2.13 7.42
CA PHE A 20 17.98 -2.75 7.28
C PHE A 20 17.08 -1.91 6.38
N MET A 21 16.00 -2.52 5.87
CA MET A 21 14.99 -1.85 5.05
C MET A 21 15.58 -1.07 3.86
N GLY A 22 16.62 -1.62 3.22
CA GLY A 22 17.26 -1.01 2.05
C GLY A 22 18.03 0.29 2.33
N LEU A 23 18.18 0.69 3.59
CA LEU A 23 18.93 1.88 3.98
C LEU A 23 20.45 1.61 4.00
N SER A 24 21.24 2.65 3.71
CA SER A 24 22.67 2.64 3.98
C SER A 24 22.95 2.63 5.49
N ARG A 25 24.17 2.26 5.88
CA ARG A 25 24.60 2.32 7.29
C ARG A 25 24.47 3.73 7.86
N GLU A 26 24.84 4.74 7.08
CA GLU A 26 24.74 6.15 7.43
C GLU A 26 23.28 6.57 7.63
N GLN A 27 22.38 6.15 6.74
CA GLN A 27 20.95 6.43 6.85
C GLN A 27 20.34 5.81 8.11
N CYS A 28 20.72 4.56 8.43
CA CYS A 28 20.31 3.90 9.66
C CYS A 28 20.82 4.64 10.90
N HIS A 29 22.09 5.07 10.92
CA HIS A 29 22.65 5.85 12.02
C HIS A 29 21.89 7.15 12.25
N ILE A 30 21.61 7.92 11.18
CA ILE A 30 20.86 9.17 11.27
C ILE A 30 19.47 8.92 11.87
N MET A 31 18.76 7.91 11.36
CA MET A 31 17.42 7.58 11.82
C MET A 31 17.41 7.18 13.30
N LEU A 32 18.31 6.27 13.72
CA LEU A 32 18.38 5.82 15.11
C LEU A 32 18.79 6.95 16.06
N ALA A 33 19.72 7.81 15.66
CA ALA A 33 20.09 8.95 16.49
C ALA A 33 18.95 9.98 16.64
N LEU A 34 18.08 10.12 15.64
CA LEU A 34 16.85 10.91 15.78
C LEU A 34 15.86 10.24 16.74
N TYR A 35 15.65 8.92 16.64
CA TYR A 35 14.81 8.18 17.59
C TYR A 35 15.35 8.23 19.01
N HIS A 36 16.67 8.18 19.22
CA HIS A 36 17.28 8.32 20.54
C HIS A 36 16.80 9.58 21.28
N VAL A 37 16.58 10.67 20.55
CA VAL A 37 16.07 11.93 21.12
C VAL A 37 14.55 11.96 21.19
N VAL A 38 13.87 11.54 20.12
CA VAL A 38 12.41 11.68 19.98
C VAL A 38 11.63 10.61 20.74
N ASP A 39 12.10 9.36 20.70
CA ASP A 39 11.55 8.20 21.40
C ASP A 39 12.66 7.19 21.76
N PRO A 40 13.39 7.42 22.86
CA PRO A 40 14.48 6.54 23.29
C PRO A 40 14.01 5.12 23.66
N THR A 41 12.70 4.91 23.87
CA THR A 41 12.16 3.60 24.19
C THR A 41 11.95 2.74 22.95
N LEU A 42 11.65 3.39 21.82
CA LEU A 42 11.48 2.73 20.53
C LEU A 42 12.81 2.49 19.83
N GLU A 43 13.78 3.41 19.93
CA GLU A 43 15.11 3.36 19.30
C GLU A 43 15.73 1.95 19.24
N PRO A 44 15.95 1.24 20.37
CA PRO A 44 16.62 -0.07 20.34
C PRO A 44 15.84 -1.16 19.60
N ASN A 45 14.53 -0.98 19.42
CA ASN A 45 13.66 -1.95 18.76
C ASN A 45 13.50 -1.66 17.26
N VAL A 46 13.79 -0.45 16.78
CA VAL A 46 13.60 -0.08 15.36
C VAL A 46 14.33 -1.06 14.40
N PRO A 47 15.60 -1.46 14.63
CA PRO A 47 16.31 -2.34 13.71
C PRO A 47 15.69 -3.74 13.53
N THR A 48 14.87 -4.21 14.47
CA THR A 48 14.21 -5.51 14.41
C THR A 48 12.72 -5.38 14.09
N LEU A 49 12.03 -4.47 14.77
CA LEU A 49 10.59 -4.26 14.65
C LEU A 49 10.18 -3.83 13.24
N PHE A 50 10.90 -2.88 12.63
CA PHE A 50 10.51 -2.35 11.32
C PHE A 50 10.62 -3.42 10.21
N PRO A 51 11.73 -4.19 10.10
CA PRO A 51 11.81 -5.31 9.17
C PRO A 51 10.75 -6.38 9.38
N GLU A 52 10.48 -6.78 10.63
CA GLU A 52 9.46 -7.79 10.93
C GLU A 52 8.07 -7.34 10.50
N MET A 53 7.71 -6.09 10.80
CA MET A 53 6.43 -5.51 10.37
C MET A 53 6.36 -5.37 8.85
N ALA A 54 7.46 -4.96 8.20
CA ALA A 54 7.50 -4.81 6.74
C ALA A 54 7.27 -6.15 6.03
N LYS A 55 7.90 -7.21 6.53
CA LYS A 55 7.67 -8.58 6.04
C LYS A 55 6.20 -8.98 6.17
N LYS A 56 5.60 -8.75 7.33
CA LYS A 56 4.18 -9.05 7.57
C LYS A 56 3.26 -8.27 6.61
N PHE A 57 3.46 -6.96 6.48
CA PHE A 57 2.66 -6.15 5.55
C PHE A 57 2.86 -6.56 4.09
N ALA A 58 4.07 -6.97 3.70
CA ALA A 58 4.34 -7.49 2.36
C ALA A 58 3.60 -8.81 2.10
N GLU A 59 3.56 -9.72 3.08
CA GLU A 59 2.79 -10.97 3.02
C GLU A 59 1.29 -10.69 2.88
N ASP A 60 0.73 -9.84 3.76
CA ASP A 60 -0.68 -9.47 3.72
C ASP A 60 -1.05 -8.77 2.39
N ARG A 61 -0.16 -7.92 1.86
CA ARG A 61 -0.35 -7.26 0.55
C ARG A 61 -0.29 -8.25 -0.60
N LYS A 62 0.61 -9.23 -0.55
CA LYS A 62 0.73 -10.29 -1.55
C LYS A 62 -0.56 -11.11 -1.60
N GLU A 63 -1.12 -11.47 -0.44
CA GLU A 63 -2.38 -12.21 -0.35
C GLU A 63 -3.55 -11.44 -0.95
N ARG A 64 -3.70 -10.15 -0.59
CA ARG A 64 -4.77 -9.28 -1.13
C ARG A 64 -4.69 -9.07 -2.64
N ASN A 65 -3.50 -9.07 -3.22
CA ASN A 65 -3.27 -8.78 -4.64
C ASN A 65 -3.10 -10.03 -5.51
N THR A 66 -3.39 -11.23 -5.01
CA THR A 66 -3.37 -12.44 -5.83
C THR A 66 -4.41 -12.38 -6.95
N VAL A 67 -4.13 -13.05 -8.07
CA VAL A 67 -5.07 -13.18 -9.18
C VAL A 67 -6.39 -13.81 -8.72
N ALA A 68 -6.32 -14.85 -7.88
CA ALA A 68 -7.51 -15.48 -7.31
C ALA A 68 -8.36 -14.50 -6.51
N LYS A 69 -7.73 -13.63 -5.69
CA LYS A 69 -8.46 -12.61 -4.92
C LYS A 69 -9.13 -11.56 -5.83
N LYS A 70 -8.47 -11.18 -6.93
CA LYS A 70 -9.02 -10.28 -7.95
C LYS A 70 -10.20 -10.87 -8.71
N LEU A 71 -10.26 -12.20 -8.84
CA LEU A 71 -11.35 -12.92 -9.51
C LEU A 71 -12.47 -13.37 -8.56
N GLU A 72 -12.37 -13.11 -7.26
CA GLU A 72 -13.39 -13.52 -6.27
C GLU A 72 -14.80 -12.99 -6.58
N ARG A 73 -14.90 -11.89 -7.33
CA ARG A 73 -16.16 -11.27 -7.75
C ARG A 73 -16.57 -11.61 -9.19
N ALA A 74 -15.68 -12.25 -9.94
CA ALA A 74 -15.95 -12.77 -11.27
C ALA A 74 -16.74 -14.08 -11.18
N PRO A 75 -17.29 -14.58 -12.30
CA PRO A 75 -17.85 -15.92 -12.35
C PRO A 75 -16.87 -16.97 -11.77
N GLU A 76 -17.37 -17.82 -10.88
CA GLU A 76 -16.57 -18.74 -10.04
C GLU A 76 -15.63 -19.63 -10.86
N VAL A 77 -16.02 -19.96 -12.09
CA VAL A 77 -15.23 -20.75 -13.03
C VAL A 77 -13.79 -20.21 -13.18
N TYR A 78 -13.58 -18.90 -13.28
CA TYR A 78 -12.25 -18.35 -13.51
C TYR A 78 -11.37 -18.40 -12.27
N THR A 79 -11.95 -18.21 -11.09
CA THR A 79 -11.24 -18.42 -9.82
C THR A 79 -10.82 -19.88 -9.70
N GLN A 80 -11.72 -20.81 -10.06
CA GLN A 80 -11.41 -22.23 -9.99
C GLN A 80 -10.36 -22.67 -11.02
N GLU A 81 -10.37 -22.11 -12.23
CA GLU A 81 -9.29 -22.34 -13.21
C GLU A 81 -7.92 -21.90 -12.66
N VAL A 82 -7.85 -20.73 -12.02
CA VAL A 82 -6.59 -20.23 -11.42
C VAL A 82 -6.13 -21.13 -10.28
N LEU A 83 -7.02 -21.51 -9.36
CA LEU A 83 -6.68 -22.40 -8.25
C LEU A 83 -6.22 -23.77 -8.75
N ASN A 84 -6.95 -24.37 -9.69
CA ASN A 84 -6.57 -25.65 -10.31
C ASN A 84 -5.18 -25.56 -10.96
N LEU A 85 -4.90 -24.47 -11.67
CA LEU A 85 -3.61 -24.25 -12.32
C LEU A 85 -2.47 -24.13 -11.29
N GLN A 86 -2.69 -23.41 -10.18
CA GLN A 86 -1.72 -23.28 -9.10
C GLN A 86 -1.44 -24.62 -8.40
N GLU A 87 -2.47 -25.42 -8.16
CA GLU A 87 -2.34 -26.76 -7.57
C GLU A 87 -1.54 -27.69 -8.48
N ILE A 88 -1.86 -27.71 -9.79
CA ILE A 88 -1.13 -28.50 -10.77
C ILE A 88 0.32 -28.05 -10.87
N GLN A 89 0.57 -26.74 -10.96
CA GLN A 89 1.93 -26.19 -11.02
C GLN A 89 2.76 -26.60 -9.80
N LYS A 90 2.17 -26.54 -8.60
CA LYS A 90 2.83 -26.97 -7.35
C LYS A 90 3.13 -28.47 -7.36
N ALA A 91 2.18 -29.30 -7.80
CA ALA A 91 2.36 -30.74 -7.88
C ALA A 91 3.46 -31.12 -8.89
N VAL A 92 3.47 -30.48 -10.06
CA VAL A 92 4.50 -30.67 -11.09
C VAL A 92 5.87 -30.22 -10.60
N PHE A 93 5.96 -29.06 -9.95
CA PHE A 93 7.21 -28.59 -9.37
C PHE A 93 7.79 -29.58 -8.36
N LEU A 94 6.97 -30.08 -7.43
CA LEU A 94 7.41 -31.09 -6.46
C LEU A 94 7.85 -32.38 -7.15
N ALA A 95 7.10 -32.85 -8.14
CA ALA A 95 7.46 -34.06 -8.88
C ALA A 95 8.80 -33.93 -9.62
N LEU A 96 9.06 -32.76 -10.22
CA LEU A 96 10.34 -32.47 -10.88
C LEU A 96 11.48 -32.43 -9.88
N VAL A 97 11.32 -31.79 -8.72
CA VAL A 97 12.33 -31.75 -7.66
C VAL A 97 12.66 -33.16 -7.16
N GLU A 98 11.65 -33.98 -6.88
CA GLU A 98 11.84 -35.37 -6.42
C GLU A 98 12.41 -36.30 -7.50
N SER A 99 12.37 -35.87 -8.77
CA SER A 99 12.81 -36.65 -9.93
C SER A 99 14.13 -36.16 -10.52
N ASP A 100 14.91 -35.35 -9.80
CA ASP A 100 16.15 -34.74 -10.30
C ASP A 100 15.94 -33.96 -11.62
N MET A 101 14.81 -33.26 -11.74
CA MET A 101 14.35 -32.53 -12.93
C MET A 101 14.17 -33.40 -14.20
N ASP A 102 14.11 -34.73 -14.05
CA ASP A 102 13.81 -35.66 -15.14
C ASP A 102 12.29 -35.72 -15.38
N VAL A 103 11.87 -35.28 -16.58
CA VAL A 103 10.46 -35.18 -16.96
C VAL A 103 9.78 -36.56 -16.99
N ASP A 104 10.46 -37.60 -17.46
CA ASP A 104 9.86 -38.94 -17.57
C ASP A 104 9.67 -39.58 -16.19
N LYS A 105 10.64 -39.39 -15.29
CA LYS A 105 10.50 -39.80 -13.89
C LYS A 105 9.42 -38.98 -13.17
N ALA A 106 9.33 -37.68 -13.43
CA ALA A 106 8.28 -36.83 -12.86
C ALA A 106 6.87 -37.25 -13.34
N ARG A 107 6.72 -37.69 -14.59
CA ARG A 107 5.48 -38.30 -15.09
C ARG A 107 5.12 -39.57 -14.32
N ASP A 108 6.11 -40.43 -14.06
CA ASP A 108 5.90 -41.66 -13.30
C ASP A 108 5.51 -41.35 -11.83
N PHE A 109 6.14 -40.34 -11.21
CA PHE A 109 5.78 -39.83 -9.89
C PHE A 109 4.32 -39.33 -9.84
N LEU A 110 3.89 -38.60 -10.87
CA LEU A 110 2.54 -38.08 -11.01
C LEU A 110 1.52 -39.12 -11.51
N LYS A 111 1.95 -40.37 -11.74
CA LYS A 111 1.12 -41.49 -12.22
C LYS A 111 0.44 -41.20 -13.56
N LEU A 112 1.11 -40.46 -14.44
CA LEU A 112 0.63 -40.15 -15.77
C LEU A 112 0.95 -41.29 -16.74
N SER A 113 -0.05 -41.77 -17.48
CA SER A 113 0.18 -42.77 -18.53
C SER A 113 1.01 -42.19 -19.69
N LYS A 114 1.99 -42.96 -20.16
CA LYS A 114 2.88 -42.58 -21.28
C LYS A 114 2.23 -42.79 -22.64
N ASP A 115 1.38 -43.80 -22.76
CA ASP A 115 0.75 -44.22 -24.02
C ASP A 115 -0.65 -43.63 -24.23
N LYS A 116 -1.17 -42.91 -23.24
CA LYS A 116 -2.49 -42.29 -23.32
C LYS A 116 -2.46 -41.15 -24.33
N LYS A 117 -3.35 -41.21 -25.32
CA LYS A 117 -3.49 -40.14 -26.31
C LYS A 117 -4.14 -38.91 -25.68
N ILE A 118 -3.79 -37.73 -26.18
CA ILE A 118 -4.29 -36.45 -25.63
C ILE A 118 -5.82 -36.35 -25.68
N GLU A 119 -6.46 -37.01 -26.64
CA GLU A 119 -7.91 -37.03 -26.81
C GLU A 119 -8.65 -37.74 -25.68
N ASP A 120 -7.97 -38.69 -25.01
CA ASP A 120 -8.51 -39.48 -23.91
C ASP A 120 -8.15 -38.89 -22.53
N MET A 121 -7.34 -37.83 -22.49
CA MET A 121 -6.88 -37.20 -21.26
C MET A 121 -7.95 -36.30 -20.64
N THR A 122 -7.97 -36.26 -19.31
CA THR A 122 -8.71 -35.25 -18.55
C THR A 122 -8.00 -33.89 -18.64
N ILE A 123 -8.72 -32.79 -18.37
CA ILE A 123 -8.10 -31.45 -18.31
C ILE A 123 -6.91 -31.39 -17.35
N GLN A 124 -6.98 -32.09 -16.21
CA GLN A 124 -5.90 -32.14 -15.23
C GLN A 124 -4.66 -32.83 -15.83
N GLU A 125 -4.82 -33.96 -16.51
CA GLU A 125 -3.71 -34.65 -17.18
C GLU A 125 -3.12 -33.80 -18.31
N VAL A 126 -3.96 -33.14 -19.11
CA VAL A 126 -3.52 -32.25 -20.19
C VAL A 126 -2.66 -31.12 -19.64
N LEU A 127 -3.15 -30.39 -18.63
CA LEU A 127 -2.43 -29.28 -18.02
C LEU A 127 -1.15 -29.76 -17.32
N THR A 128 -1.19 -30.90 -16.63
CA THR A 128 -0.01 -31.47 -15.95
C THR A 128 1.09 -31.79 -16.96
N ASN A 129 0.77 -32.41 -18.09
CA ASN A 129 1.72 -32.64 -19.18
C ASN A 129 2.22 -31.31 -19.79
N GLY A 130 1.33 -30.32 -19.97
CA GLY A 130 1.71 -28.99 -20.42
C GLY A 130 2.76 -28.32 -19.52
N PHE A 131 2.58 -28.39 -18.19
CA PHE A 131 3.55 -27.85 -17.22
C PHE A 131 4.87 -28.61 -17.21
N LEU A 132 4.83 -29.95 -17.27
CA LEU A 132 6.04 -30.79 -17.33
C LEU A 132 6.90 -30.48 -18.56
N MET A 133 6.26 -30.26 -19.71
CA MET A 133 6.95 -29.93 -20.96
C MET A 133 7.33 -28.44 -21.04
N GLY A 134 6.60 -27.56 -20.36
CA GLY A 134 6.81 -26.12 -20.41
C GLY A 134 7.89 -25.61 -19.45
N GLY A 135 8.69 -26.52 -18.86
CA GLY A 135 9.57 -26.31 -17.71
C GLY A 135 10.10 -24.88 -17.55
N MET A 136 9.79 -24.28 -16.40
CA MET A 136 10.42 -23.03 -15.95
C MET A 136 11.91 -23.32 -15.79
N ARG A 137 12.75 -22.68 -16.63
CA ARG A 137 14.18 -22.65 -16.39
C ARG A 137 14.47 -21.49 -15.46
N ASP A 138 15.21 -21.78 -14.39
CA ASP A 138 15.90 -20.73 -13.65
C ASP A 138 16.84 -19.99 -14.59
N ASP A 139 16.98 -18.70 -14.30
CA ASP A 139 17.81 -17.74 -14.97
C ASP A 139 19.16 -18.36 -15.39
N ASP A 140 19.52 -18.20 -16.67
CA ASP A 140 20.83 -18.61 -17.17
C ASP A 140 21.92 -18.02 -16.26
N PRO A 141 22.86 -18.82 -15.72
CA PRO A 141 23.98 -18.33 -14.91
C PRO A 141 24.81 -17.24 -15.61
N SER A 142 24.71 -17.12 -16.94
CA SER A 142 25.32 -16.05 -17.74
C SER A 142 24.66 -14.67 -17.57
N GLY A 143 23.49 -14.61 -16.91
CA GLY A 143 22.68 -13.40 -16.76
C GLY A 143 21.81 -13.08 -17.98
N LYS A 144 21.78 -13.95 -19.00
CA LYS A 144 20.88 -13.79 -20.15
C LYS A 144 19.43 -14.06 -19.72
N LYS A 145 18.55 -13.07 -19.89
CA LYS A 145 17.11 -13.24 -19.63
C LYS A 145 16.59 -14.38 -20.50
N SER A 146 16.02 -15.40 -19.86
CA SER A 146 15.46 -16.55 -20.55
C SER A 146 13.94 -16.45 -20.59
N SER A 147 13.36 -16.96 -21.67
CA SER A 147 11.92 -17.01 -21.87
C SER A 147 11.44 -18.45 -21.85
N PRO A 148 10.19 -18.73 -21.42
CA PRO A 148 9.59 -20.05 -21.54
C PRO A 148 9.67 -20.63 -22.96
N LEU A 149 9.65 -19.78 -24.00
CA LEU A 149 9.77 -20.19 -25.40
C LEU A 149 11.14 -20.80 -25.74
N SER A 150 12.19 -20.44 -24.98
CA SER A 150 13.53 -20.99 -25.16
C SER A 150 13.65 -22.46 -24.71
N SER A 151 12.63 -22.98 -24.00
CA SER A 151 12.61 -24.38 -23.60
C SER A 151 12.50 -25.29 -24.83
N PRO A 152 13.37 -26.32 -24.98
CA PRO A 152 13.31 -27.25 -26.10
C PRO A 152 11.96 -27.98 -26.23
N THR A 153 11.23 -28.09 -25.13
CA THR A 153 9.93 -28.76 -25.04
C THR A 153 8.75 -27.78 -25.02
N PHE A 154 8.98 -26.47 -25.15
CA PHE A 154 7.91 -25.46 -25.18
C PHE A 154 6.85 -25.75 -26.25
N ARG A 155 7.27 -26.15 -27.46
CA ARG A 155 6.33 -26.43 -28.56
C ARG A 155 5.42 -27.61 -28.24
N GLN A 156 5.92 -28.61 -27.51
CA GLN A 156 5.11 -29.71 -27.01
C GLN A 156 4.16 -29.24 -25.91
N ALA A 157 4.64 -28.41 -24.98
CA ALA A 157 3.82 -27.79 -23.94
C ALA A 157 2.67 -26.97 -24.53
N LYS A 158 2.96 -26.19 -25.57
CA LYS A 158 2.00 -25.35 -26.28
C LYS A 158 0.84 -26.18 -26.85
N ILE A 159 1.11 -27.37 -27.40
CA ILE A 159 0.06 -28.29 -27.87
C ILE A 159 -0.91 -28.64 -26.75
N PHE A 160 -0.42 -28.92 -25.53
CA PHE A 160 -1.28 -29.21 -24.40
C PHE A 160 -2.12 -27.99 -23.97
N TYR A 161 -1.53 -26.79 -23.95
CA TYR A 161 -2.28 -25.58 -23.61
C TYR A 161 -3.31 -25.19 -24.68
N ASP A 162 -2.96 -25.26 -25.96
CA ASP A 162 -3.91 -25.05 -27.06
C ASP A 162 -5.05 -26.07 -26.98
N TYR A 163 -4.73 -27.35 -26.75
CA TYR A 163 -5.75 -28.39 -26.59
C TYR A 163 -6.64 -28.16 -25.36
N ALA A 164 -6.06 -27.74 -24.23
CA ALA A 164 -6.81 -27.38 -23.03
C ALA A 164 -7.83 -26.27 -23.31
N PHE A 165 -7.42 -25.25 -24.05
CA PHE A 165 -8.29 -24.16 -24.48
C PHE A 165 -9.36 -24.65 -25.48
N ASP A 166 -8.96 -25.27 -26.59
CA ASP A 166 -9.87 -25.64 -27.68
C ASP A 166 -10.90 -26.69 -27.24
N LYS A 167 -10.46 -27.72 -26.50
CA LYS A 167 -11.32 -28.85 -26.11
C LYS A 167 -12.17 -28.56 -24.88
N PHE A 168 -11.58 -27.96 -23.85
CA PHE A 168 -12.22 -27.81 -22.54
C PHE A 168 -12.67 -26.38 -22.26
N GLN A 169 -12.41 -25.45 -23.17
CA GLN A 169 -12.69 -24.02 -22.98
C GLN A 169 -11.97 -23.48 -21.73
N PHE A 170 -10.82 -24.06 -21.37
CA PHE A 170 -10.05 -23.69 -20.19
C PHE A 170 -9.29 -22.39 -20.47
N SER A 171 -9.88 -21.26 -20.11
CA SER A 171 -9.43 -19.93 -20.54
C SER A 171 -8.03 -19.58 -20.03
N MET A 172 -7.67 -20.06 -18.84
CA MET A 172 -6.36 -19.86 -18.23
C MET A 172 -5.21 -20.47 -19.04
N ALA A 173 -5.44 -21.50 -19.86
CA ALA A 173 -4.40 -22.04 -20.74
C ALA A 173 -3.96 -21.01 -21.80
N ALA A 174 -4.93 -20.31 -22.40
CA ALA A 174 -4.65 -19.22 -23.32
C ALA A 174 -4.02 -18.02 -22.58
N VAL A 175 -4.44 -17.69 -21.36
CA VAL A 175 -3.76 -16.64 -20.57
C VAL A 175 -2.29 -16.97 -20.28
N GLN A 176 -1.99 -18.24 -20.00
CA GLN A 176 -0.61 -18.69 -19.78
C GLN A 176 0.23 -18.51 -21.04
N LEU A 177 -0.25 -19.00 -22.19
CA LEU A 177 0.43 -18.81 -23.48
C LEU A 177 0.64 -17.32 -23.80
N GLY A 178 -0.41 -16.49 -23.65
CA GLY A 178 -0.30 -15.05 -23.87
C GLY A 178 0.75 -14.39 -22.98
N SER A 179 0.91 -14.88 -21.74
CA SER A 179 1.93 -14.38 -20.79
C SER A 179 3.34 -14.85 -21.14
N PHE A 180 3.50 -16.06 -21.69
CA PHE A 180 4.79 -16.54 -22.19
C PHE A 180 5.26 -15.72 -23.39
N TYR A 181 4.38 -15.45 -24.35
CA TYR A 181 4.70 -14.58 -25.49
C TYR A 181 4.92 -13.11 -25.08
N LEU A 182 4.20 -12.60 -24.06
CA LEU A 182 4.44 -11.26 -23.53
C LEU A 182 5.85 -11.13 -22.92
N HIS A 183 6.26 -12.14 -22.16
CA HIS A 183 7.59 -12.21 -21.57
C HIS A 183 8.66 -12.29 -22.66
N GLU A 184 8.46 -13.13 -23.68
CA GLU A 184 9.34 -13.19 -24.85
C GLU A 184 9.51 -11.82 -25.51
N PHE A 185 8.40 -11.11 -25.74
CA PHE A 185 8.43 -9.79 -26.36
C PHE A 185 9.21 -8.77 -25.50
N LYS A 186 8.89 -8.67 -24.21
CA LYS A 186 9.46 -7.65 -23.32
C LYS A 186 10.91 -7.93 -22.94
N GLU A 187 11.26 -9.18 -22.71
CA GLU A 187 12.53 -9.55 -22.08
C GLU A 187 13.52 -10.18 -23.07
N CYS A 188 13.04 -10.75 -24.18
CA CYS A 188 13.84 -11.50 -25.15
C CYS A 188 13.70 -11.03 -26.61
N GLN A 189 12.91 -9.97 -26.88
CA GLN A 189 12.76 -9.36 -28.21
C GLN A 189 12.33 -10.34 -29.32
N GLY A 190 11.67 -11.45 -28.98
CA GLY A 190 11.25 -12.45 -29.97
C GLY A 190 12.34 -13.41 -30.46
N GLU A 191 13.51 -13.46 -29.81
CA GLU A 191 14.62 -14.36 -30.18
C GLU A 191 14.23 -15.85 -30.27
N ASN A 192 13.22 -16.29 -29.51
CA ASN A 192 12.80 -17.69 -29.43
C ASN A 192 11.51 -18.01 -30.21
N CYS A 193 11.01 -17.03 -30.99
CA CYS A 193 9.85 -17.22 -31.86
C CYS A 193 10.19 -18.06 -33.10
N GLU A 194 9.23 -18.85 -33.58
CA GLU A 194 9.34 -19.54 -34.86
C GLU A 194 9.24 -18.55 -36.03
N PRO A 195 9.76 -18.89 -37.22
CA PRO A 195 9.59 -18.05 -38.40
C PRO A 195 8.12 -17.73 -38.67
N GLY A 196 7.78 -16.44 -38.65
CA GLY A 196 6.41 -15.94 -38.85
C GLY A 196 5.59 -15.73 -37.57
N GLU A 197 6.11 -16.11 -36.40
CA GLU A 197 5.55 -15.69 -35.12
C GLU A 197 6.05 -14.28 -34.76
N ASP A 198 5.12 -13.41 -34.38
CA ASP A 198 5.43 -12.14 -33.71
C ASP A 198 5.01 -12.26 -32.24
N ALA A 199 5.96 -12.10 -31.32
CA ALA A 199 5.72 -12.33 -29.90
C ALA A 199 4.65 -11.40 -29.32
N GLU A 200 4.65 -10.13 -29.73
CA GLU A 200 3.68 -9.15 -29.26
C GLU A 200 2.27 -9.50 -29.76
N GLN A 201 2.13 -9.79 -31.05
CA GLN A 201 0.86 -10.17 -31.67
C GLN A 201 0.32 -11.48 -31.08
N MET A 202 1.18 -12.49 -30.92
CA MET A 202 0.80 -13.76 -30.30
C MET A 202 0.31 -13.56 -28.86
N SER A 203 0.94 -12.67 -28.11
CA SER A 203 0.52 -12.35 -26.74
C SER A 203 -0.91 -11.83 -26.70
N ILE A 204 -1.23 -10.81 -27.51
CA ILE A 204 -2.57 -10.23 -27.55
C ILE A 204 -3.60 -11.20 -28.13
N ASP A 205 -3.26 -11.99 -29.15
CA ASP A 205 -4.17 -12.97 -29.74
C ASP A 205 -4.64 -14.02 -28.72
N TYR A 206 -3.72 -14.51 -27.88
CA TYR A 206 -4.06 -15.44 -26.80
C TYR A 206 -4.86 -14.78 -25.67
N TYR A 207 -4.57 -13.53 -25.32
CA TYR A 207 -5.41 -12.79 -24.38
C TYR A 207 -6.82 -12.56 -24.92
N LEU A 208 -6.97 -12.22 -26.20
CA LEU A 208 -8.28 -12.07 -26.85
C LEU A 208 -9.04 -13.40 -26.92
N LYS A 209 -8.38 -14.52 -27.19
CA LYS A 209 -8.99 -15.86 -27.10
C LYS A 209 -9.63 -16.11 -25.74
N ALA A 210 -8.90 -15.89 -24.65
CA ALA A 210 -9.43 -16.06 -23.30
C ALA A 210 -10.47 -14.99 -22.92
N ALA A 211 -10.29 -13.74 -23.36
CA ALA A 211 -11.23 -12.65 -23.12
C ALA A 211 -12.58 -12.89 -23.81
N ASN A 212 -12.58 -13.49 -25.01
CA ASN A 212 -13.79 -13.90 -25.72
C ASN A 212 -14.55 -15.03 -25.02
N LEU A 213 -13.90 -15.79 -24.12
CA LEU A 213 -14.56 -16.74 -23.22
C LEU A 213 -15.08 -16.09 -21.93
N GLY A 214 -14.99 -14.77 -21.78
CA GLY A 214 -15.46 -14.04 -20.60
C GLY A 214 -14.42 -13.89 -19.49
N ASN A 215 -13.17 -14.33 -19.66
CA ASN A 215 -12.19 -14.28 -18.57
C ASN A 215 -11.78 -12.82 -18.23
N PRO A 216 -12.10 -12.29 -17.03
CA PRO A 216 -11.89 -10.88 -16.72
C PRO A 216 -10.41 -10.49 -16.59
N MET A 217 -9.56 -11.43 -16.18
CA MET A 217 -8.11 -11.20 -16.19
C MET A 217 -7.59 -11.10 -17.62
N ALA A 218 -8.08 -11.94 -18.54
CA ALA A 218 -7.68 -11.86 -19.95
C ALA A 218 -8.16 -10.56 -20.60
N MET A 219 -9.40 -10.14 -20.31
CA MET A 219 -9.92 -8.85 -20.73
C MET A 219 -9.06 -7.70 -20.21
N HIS A 220 -8.68 -7.71 -18.93
CA HIS A 220 -7.76 -6.72 -18.37
C HIS A 220 -6.39 -6.71 -19.08
N LYS A 221 -5.82 -7.88 -19.36
CA LYS A 221 -4.52 -7.99 -20.04
C LYS A 221 -4.59 -7.51 -21.49
N ALA A 222 -5.67 -7.83 -22.21
CA ALA A 222 -5.91 -7.32 -23.55
C ALA A 222 -6.08 -5.79 -23.54
N ALA A 223 -6.87 -5.27 -22.61
CA ALA A 223 -7.05 -3.83 -22.43
C ALA A 223 -5.73 -3.11 -22.15
N TRP A 224 -4.90 -3.66 -21.25
CA TRP A 224 -3.58 -3.12 -20.94
C TRP A 224 -2.67 -3.08 -22.17
N HIS A 225 -2.69 -4.13 -23.00
CA HIS A 225 -1.92 -4.13 -24.24
C HIS A 225 -2.37 -2.99 -25.19
N TYR A 226 -3.68 -2.79 -25.38
CA TYR A 226 -4.20 -1.69 -26.18
C TYR A 226 -3.83 -0.31 -25.59
N ASP A 227 -3.91 -0.16 -24.27
CA ASP A 227 -3.55 1.06 -23.55
C ASP A 227 -2.08 1.45 -23.78
N GLN A 228 -1.16 0.50 -23.66
CA GLN A 228 0.26 0.75 -23.95
C GLN A 228 0.53 1.18 -25.39
N LYS A 229 -0.31 0.76 -26.35
CA LYS A 229 -0.23 1.18 -27.76
C LYS A 229 -0.94 2.51 -28.04
N GLY A 230 -1.56 3.13 -27.03
CA GLY A 230 -2.38 4.32 -27.21
C GLY A 230 -3.67 4.05 -27.99
N GLN A 231 -4.17 2.82 -27.98
CA GLN A 231 -5.44 2.40 -28.57
C GLN A 231 -6.55 2.48 -27.50
N TRP A 232 -6.84 3.70 -27.08
CA TRP A 232 -7.64 3.97 -25.87
C TRP A 232 -9.09 3.47 -25.97
N HIS A 233 -9.70 3.46 -27.16
CA HIS A 233 -11.10 3.04 -27.29
C HIS A 233 -11.25 1.53 -27.08
N GLU A 234 -10.34 0.75 -27.66
CA GLU A 234 -10.24 -0.69 -27.46
C GLU A 234 -9.87 -1.01 -26.01
N ALA A 235 -8.94 -0.24 -25.43
CA ALA A 235 -8.58 -0.38 -24.01
C ALA A 235 -9.80 -0.14 -23.10
N ILE A 236 -10.56 0.95 -23.32
CA ILE A 236 -11.78 1.27 -22.57
C ILE A 236 -12.80 0.15 -22.71
N GLU A 237 -13.03 -0.37 -23.91
CA GLU A 237 -14.01 -1.45 -24.14
C GLU A 237 -13.65 -2.68 -23.29
N TRP A 238 -12.40 -3.14 -23.37
CA TRP A 238 -11.97 -4.33 -22.64
C TRP A 238 -11.85 -4.11 -21.14
N TYR A 239 -11.38 -2.95 -20.70
CA TYR A 239 -11.38 -2.62 -19.28
C TYR A 239 -12.80 -2.55 -18.72
N THR A 240 -13.76 -2.01 -19.47
CA THR A 240 -15.17 -1.91 -19.03
C THR A 240 -15.74 -3.31 -18.79
N LYS A 241 -15.59 -4.22 -19.76
CA LYS A 241 -16.02 -5.63 -19.60
C LYS A 241 -15.39 -6.29 -18.37
N ALA A 242 -14.06 -6.16 -18.22
CA ALA A 242 -13.36 -6.71 -17.07
C ALA A 242 -13.83 -6.12 -15.73
N ALA A 243 -14.05 -4.81 -15.67
CA ALA A 243 -14.51 -4.12 -14.47
C ALA A 243 -15.95 -4.52 -14.11
N ASP A 244 -16.82 -4.69 -15.11
CA ASP A 244 -18.21 -5.16 -14.96
C ASP A 244 -18.26 -6.58 -14.42
N ASP A 245 -17.32 -7.44 -14.83
CA ASP A 245 -17.11 -8.77 -14.24
C ASP A 245 -16.28 -8.75 -12.93
N GLY A 246 -16.11 -7.57 -12.32
CA GLY A 246 -15.54 -7.44 -10.98
C GLY A 246 -14.01 -7.36 -10.89
N TYR A 247 -13.30 -7.22 -12.02
CA TYR A 247 -11.83 -7.11 -12.02
C TYR A 247 -11.38 -5.72 -11.55
N PRO A 248 -10.69 -5.61 -10.40
CA PRO A 248 -10.51 -4.34 -9.72
C PRO A 248 -9.48 -3.41 -10.39
N ASP A 249 -8.41 -3.96 -10.94
CA ASP A 249 -7.39 -3.18 -11.66
C ASP A 249 -7.97 -2.51 -12.91
N SER A 250 -8.94 -3.14 -13.58
CA SER A 250 -9.62 -2.54 -14.73
C SER A 250 -10.51 -1.37 -14.33
N ALA A 251 -11.22 -1.49 -13.21
CA ALA A 251 -11.98 -0.37 -12.66
C ALA A 251 -11.04 0.79 -12.28
N HIS A 252 -9.88 0.50 -11.67
CA HIS A 252 -8.87 1.51 -11.40
C HIS A 252 -8.39 2.23 -12.68
N ASN A 253 -8.03 1.46 -13.71
CA ASN A 253 -7.50 2.02 -14.96
C ASN A 253 -8.55 2.86 -15.70
N LEU A 254 -9.83 2.46 -15.70
CA LEU A 254 -10.91 3.31 -16.21
C LEU A 254 -11.02 4.62 -15.43
N GLY A 255 -10.88 4.55 -14.10
CA GLY A 255 -10.80 5.74 -13.26
C GLY A 255 -9.71 6.71 -13.72
N MET A 256 -8.50 6.20 -13.98
CA MET A 256 -7.38 6.98 -14.51
C MET A 256 -7.68 7.56 -15.89
N ILE A 257 -8.15 6.72 -16.81
CA ILE A 257 -8.48 7.10 -18.20
C ILE A 257 -9.47 8.27 -18.23
N TYR A 258 -10.58 8.19 -17.46
CA TYR A 258 -11.57 9.26 -17.43
C TYR A 258 -11.14 10.47 -16.60
N GLN A 259 -10.24 10.32 -15.63
CA GLN A 259 -9.69 11.45 -14.88
C GLN A 259 -8.78 12.32 -15.75
N GLU A 260 -7.96 11.70 -16.59
CA GLU A 260 -6.96 12.39 -17.41
C GLU A 260 -7.53 12.83 -18.76
N GLY A 261 -8.40 12.03 -19.35
CA GLY A 261 -8.85 12.19 -20.73
C GLY A 261 -7.68 12.08 -21.72
N ASN A 262 -7.98 12.19 -23.01
CA ASN A 262 -6.95 12.28 -24.05
C ASN A 262 -7.47 13.11 -25.24
N PRO A 263 -6.93 14.33 -25.46
CA PRO A 263 -7.35 15.18 -26.57
C PRO A 263 -6.81 14.72 -27.94
N ASN A 264 -5.84 13.81 -27.98
CA ASN A 264 -5.13 13.41 -29.20
C ASN A 264 -5.73 12.16 -29.87
N VAL A 265 -6.71 11.51 -29.23
CA VAL A 265 -7.43 10.35 -29.80
C VAL A 265 -8.69 10.81 -30.53
N GLN A 266 -9.16 9.98 -31.46
CA GLN A 266 -10.41 10.22 -32.20
C GLN A 266 -11.38 9.05 -32.01
N PRO A 267 -12.63 9.29 -31.55
CA PRO A 267 -13.12 10.57 -31.01
C PRO A 267 -12.33 11.02 -29.78
N LYS A 268 -12.36 12.33 -29.50
CA LYS A 268 -11.67 12.92 -28.34
C LYS A 268 -12.22 12.29 -27.05
N LEU A 269 -11.31 11.88 -26.18
CA LEU A 269 -11.66 11.44 -24.84
C LEU A 269 -11.62 12.64 -23.89
N GLU A 270 -12.79 13.12 -23.49
CA GLU A 270 -12.91 14.23 -22.53
C GLU A 270 -12.66 13.75 -21.10
N ILE A 271 -12.17 14.66 -20.26
CA ILE A 271 -12.11 14.43 -18.81
C ILE A 271 -13.54 14.28 -18.28
N ASN A 272 -13.78 13.22 -17.51
CA ASN A 272 -15.04 12.93 -16.84
C ASN A 272 -14.79 12.50 -15.38
N LEU A 273 -14.68 13.49 -14.49
CA LEU A 273 -14.42 13.27 -13.07
C LEU A 273 -15.51 12.46 -12.35
N PRO A 274 -16.83 12.67 -12.58
CA PRO A 274 -17.86 11.82 -12.01
C PRO A 274 -17.70 10.34 -12.35
N LEU A 275 -17.44 10.03 -13.63
CA LEU A 275 -17.26 8.66 -14.08
C LEU A 275 -15.95 8.06 -13.55
N ALA A 276 -14.89 8.86 -13.48
CA ALA A 276 -13.64 8.44 -12.84
C ALA A 276 -13.85 8.05 -11.38
N LEU A 277 -14.57 8.87 -10.60
CA LEU A 277 -14.91 8.61 -9.21
C LEU A 277 -15.77 7.36 -9.04
N GLU A 278 -16.71 7.09 -9.95
CA GLU A 278 -17.51 5.87 -9.96
C GLU A 278 -16.61 4.63 -10.12
N TYR A 279 -15.71 4.65 -11.11
CA TYR A 279 -14.80 3.54 -11.37
C TYR A 279 -13.78 3.33 -10.25
N TYR A 280 -13.22 4.39 -9.68
CA TYR A 280 -12.38 4.24 -8.49
C TYR A 280 -13.15 3.71 -7.29
N THR A 281 -14.41 4.13 -7.10
CA THR A 281 -15.27 3.62 -6.03
C THR A 281 -15.47 2.11 -6.18
N ARG A 282 -15.71 1.63 -7.40
CA ARG A 282 -15.79 0.19 -7.71
C ARG A 282 -14.47 -0.52 -7.38
N GLY A 283 -13.33 -0.01 -7.86
CA GLY A 283 -12.02 -0.61 -7.59
C GLY A 283 -11.70 -0.69 -6.08
N LEU A 284 -11.99 0.38 -5.33
CA LEU A 284 -11.79 0.39 -3.88
C LEU A 284 -12.74 -0.58 -3.16
N HIS A 285 -14.01 -0.62 -3.55
CA HIS A 285 -14.99 -1.58 -3.03
C HIS A 285 -14.58 -3.04 -3.29
N TYR A 286 -13.82 -3.27 -4.37
CA TYR A 286 -13.26 -4.57 -4.71
C TYR A 286 -11.94 -4.87 -3.97
N GLY A 287 -11.46 -3.98 -3.12
CA GLY A 287 -10.25 -4.16 -2.30
C GLY A 287 -8.97 -3.65 -2.94
N TYR A 288 -9.04 -2.92 -4.05
CA TYR A 288 -7.87 -2.34 -4.71
C TYR A 288 -7.57 -0.95 -4.14
N ALA A 289 -6.69 -0.94 -3.15
CA ALA A 289 -6.32 0.23 -2.38
C ALA A 289 -5.84 1.43 -3.22
N PRO A 290 -5.09 1.25 -4.33
CA PRO A 290 -4.68 2.38 -5.18
C PRO A 290 -5.84 3.24 -5.68
N SER A 291 -7.03 2.66 -5.90
CA SER A 291 -8.23 3.45 -6.25
C SER A 291 -8.64 4.41 -5.15
N GLY A 292 -8.56 4.00 -3.88
CA GLY A 292 -8.81 4.90 -2.74
C GLY A 292 -7.75 5.99 -2.63
N THR A 293 -6.48 5.67 -2.88
CA THR A 293 -5.42 6.68 -2.97
C THR A 293 -5.71 7.70 -4.05
N GLN A 294 -6.09 7.28 -5.26
CA GLN A 294 -6.38 8.20 -6.37
C GLN A 294 -7.59 9.07 -6.09
N MET A 295 -8.65 8.54 -5.46
CA MET A 295 -9.78 9.35 -4.98
C MET A 295 -9.33 10.37 -3.95
N GLY A 296 -8.55 9.95 -2.95
CA GLY A 296 -7.99 10.84 -1.94
C GLY A 296 -7.20 11.99 -2.57
N ARG A 297 -6.34 11.68 -3.55
CA ARG A 297 -5.57 12.68 -4.30
C ARG A 297 -6.46 13.63 -5.09
N LEU A 298 -7.47 13.11 -5.81
CA LEU A 298 -8.38 13.94 -6.59
C LEU A 298 -9.14 14.92 -5.69
N TYR A 299 -9.69 14.44 -4.58
CA TYR A 299 -10.38 15.28 -3.60
C TYR A 299 -9.43 16.28 -2.93
N PHE A 300 -8.19 15.88 -2.63
CA PHE A 300 -7.18 16.79 -2.08
C PHE A 300 -6.81 17.90 -3.08
N MET A 301 -6.67 17.56 -4.37
CA MET A 301 -6.47 18.55 -5.42
C MET A 301 -7.68 19.47 -5.56
N MET A 302 -8.92 18.98 -5.47
CA MET A 302 -10.11 19.85 -5.48
C MET A 302 -10.20 20.78 -4.26
N ALA A 303 -9.66 20.36 -3.11
CA ALA A 303 -9.55 21.20 -1.92
C ALA A 303 -8.50 22.33 -2.06
N THR A 304 -7.48 22.13 -2.89
CA THR A 304 -6.32 23.03 -3.00
C THR A 304 -6.27 23.82 -4.31
N ASP A 305 -6.93 23.33 -5.36
CA ASP A 305 -7.01 23.94 -6.70
C ASP A 305 -8.47 24.27 -7.05
N LYS A 306 -8.77 25.57 -7.01
CA LYS A 306 -10.08 26.10 -7.37
C LYS A 306 -10.45 25.80 -8.83
N ASN A 307 -9.50 25.84 -9.76
CA ASN A 307 -9.77 25.63 -11.19
C ASN A 307 -10.17 24.18 -11.46
N LEU A 308 -9.55 23.23 -10.76
CA LEU A 308 -9.93 21.82 -10.88
C LEU A 308 -11.33 21.59 -10.31
N ARG A 309 -11.64 22.16 -9.15
CA ARG A 309 -12.96 22.06 -8.53
C ARG A 309 -14.08 22.58 -9.43
N GLU A 310 -13.85 23.67 -10.17
CA GLU A 310 -14.83 24.23 -11.12
C GLU A 310 -15.09 23.33 -12.34
N LYS A 311 -14.25 22.31 -12.59
CA LYS A 311 -14.51 21.30 -13.64
C LYS A 311 -15.54 20.24 -13.21
N MET A 312 -15.81 20.11 -11.91
CA MET A 312 -16.81 19.17 -11.40
C MET A 312 -18.21 19.77 -11.62
N PRO A 313 -19.16 19.05 -12.25
CA PRO A 313 -20.50 19.59 -12.49
C PRO A 313 -21.21 19.91 -11.18
N GLU A 314 -21.79 21.11 -11.03
CA GLU A 314 -22.53 21.51 -9.81
C GLU A 314 -23.75 20.60 -9.52
N THR A 315 -24.28 19.96 -10.56
CA THR A 315 -25.38 18.98 -10.44
C THR A 315 -24.93 17.62 -9.92
N ASP A 316 -23.62 17.35 -9.88
CA ASP A 316 -23.09 16.08 -9.41
C ASP A 316 -23.17 15.99 -7.88
N ARG A 317 -23.56 14.81 -7.37
CA ARG A 317 -23.70 14.58 -5.93
C ARG A 317 -22.40 14.73 -5.13
N SER A 318 -21.25 14.61 -5.79
CA SER A 318 -19.93 14.75 -5.20
C SER A 318 -19.38 16.18 -5.29
N TYR A 319 -20.14 17.12 -5.86
CA TYR A 319 -19.78 18.54 -5.89
C TYR A 319 -19.98 19.20 -4.52
N SER A 320 -19.05 20.08 -4.16
CA SER A 320 -19.18 21.03 -3.04
C SER A 320 -18.52 22.35 -3.40
N SER A 321 -19.09 23.45 -2.94
CA SER A 321 -18.45 24.77 -3.04
C SER A 321 -17.43 25.03 -1.92
N ASP A 322 -17.38 24.19 -0.89
CA ASP A 322 -16.48 24.33 0.26
C ASP A 322 -15.20 23.47 0.07
N PRO A 323 -14.00 24.08 -0.05
CA PRO A 323 -12.75 23.34 -0.11
C PRO A 323 -12.54 22.38 1.07
N GLN A 324 -13.06 22.72 2.25
CA GLN A 324 -12.86 21.93 3.46
C GLN A 324 -13.62 20.59 3.40
N GLU A 325 -14.79 20.55 2.77
CA GLU A 325 -15.52 19.29 2.57
C GLU A 325 -14.72 18.33 1.67
N TYR A 326 -14.02 18.86 0.66
CA TYR A 326 -13.15 18.06 -0.18
C TYR A 326 -11.91 17.55 0.57
N LEU A 327 -11.31 18.37 1.43
CA LEU A 327 -10.18 17.92 2.27
C LEU A 327 -10.62 16.78 3.20
N MET A 328 -11.76 16.92 3.87
CA MET A 328 -12.29 15.86 4.75
C MET A 328 -12.64 14.59 3.96
N THR A 329 -13.18 14.75 2.75
CA THR A 329 -13.44 13.62 1.84
C THR A 329 -12.14 12.94 1.40
N ALA A 330 -11.10 13.71 1.09
CA ALA A 330 -9.78 13.19 0.75
C ALA A 330 -9.20 12.34 1.89
N ILE A 331 -9.21 12.87 3.12
CA ILE A 331 -8.78 12.16 4.33
C ILE A 331 -9.55 10.85 4.48
N SER A 332 -10.88 10.85 4.27
CA SER A 332 -11.68 9.62 4.35
C SER A 332 -11.24 8.55 3.36
N PHE A 333 -10.94 8.92 2.11
CA PHE A 333 -10.46 7.96 1.11
C PHE A 333 -9.03 7.49 1.36
N PHE A 334 -8.15 8.40 1.81
CA PHE A 334 -6.81 8.00 2.24
C PHE A 334 -6.86 7.06 3.44
N ASP A 335 -7.71 7.32 4.45
CA ASP A 335 -7.87 6.42 5.61
C ASP A 335 -8.36 5.04 5.15
N LYS A 336 -9.34 4.96 4.25
CA LYS A 336 -9.81 3.68 3.68
C LYS A 336 -8.67 2.91 2.99
N ALA A 337 -7.88 3.57 2.15
CA ALA A 337 -6.75 2.94 1.47
C ALA A 337 -5.60 2.60 2.43
N ALA A 338 -5.37 3.41 3.46
CA ALA A 338 -4.39 3.17 4.51
C ALA A 338 -4.73 1.91 5.33
N THR A 339 -6.01 1.59 5.56
CA THR A 339 -6.39 0.32 6.21
C THR A 339 -6.01 -0.91 5.39
N LEU A 340 -5.78 -0.75 4.09
CA LEU A 340 -5.27 -1.79 3.18
C LEU A 340 -3.73 -1.74 3.03
N ALA A 341 -3.04 -0.98 3.88
CA ALA A 341 -1.60 -0.77 3.89
C ALA A 341 -1.05 -0.11 2.61
N GLU A 342 -1.82 0.77 1.97
CA GLU A 342 -1.34 1.53 0.83
C GLU A 342 -0.47 2.70 1.29
N TRP A 343 0.84 2.57 1.06
CA TRP A 343 1.87 3.46 1.59
C TRP A 343 1.71 4.92 1.10
N GLU A 344 1.27 5.14 -0.13
CA GLU A 344 1.02 6.49 -0.66
C GLU A 344 -0.05 7.22 0.14
N SER A 345 -1.16 6.54 0.47
CA SER A 345 -2.22 7.12 1.29
C SER A 345 -1.74 7.45 2.70
N LEU A 346 -0.90 6.61 3.29
CA LEU A 346 -0.24 6.89 4.57
C LEU A 346 0.65 8.14 4.49
N GLN A 347 1.41 8.31 3.39
CA GLN A 347 2.19 9.53 3.18
C GLN A 347 1.31 10.79 3.05
N PHE A 348 0.22 10.72 2.28
CA PHE A 348 -0.69 11.86 2.13
C PHE A 348 -1.31 12.27 3.47
N LEU A 349 -1.78 11.31 4.26
CA LEU A 349 -2.25 11.59 5.62
C LEU A 349 -1.13 12.18 6.48
N GLY A 350 0.08 11.62 6.41
CA GLY A 350 1.25 12.13 7.13
C GLY A 350 1.57 13.58 6.78
N MET A 351 1.47 13.96 5.50
CA MET A 351 1.66 15.34 5.05
C MET A 351 0.54 16.27 5.53
N ILE A 352 -0.71 15.81 5.52
CA ILE A 352 -1.87 16.58 5.99
C ILE A 352 -1.77 16.87 7.49
N TYR A 353 -1.52 15.85 8.31
CA TYR A 353 -1.35 16.02 9.76
C TYR A 353 -0.01 16.67 10.12
N GLY A 354 1.01 16.52 9.28
CA GLY A 354 2.34 17.13 9.48
C GLY A 354 2.41 18.60 9.10
N SER A 355 1.43 19.14 8.37
CA SER A 355 1.36 20.56 7.98
C SER A 355 0.38 21.36 8.85
N LYS A 356 0.71 22.63 9.09
CA LYS A 356 -0.17 23.59 9.76
C LYS A 356 -1.21 24.19 8.82
N ASP A 357 -1.06 24.00 7.50
CA ASP A 357 -1.88 24.66 6.47
C ASP A 357 -3.34 24.20 6.48
N PHE A 358 -3.60 23.02 7.04
CA PHE A 358 -4.91 22.35 6.97
C PHE A 358 -5.73 22.45 8.26
N GLY A 359 -5.21 23.10 9.31
CA GLY A 359 -5.89 23.21 10.61
C GLY A 359 -6.01 21.88 11.38
N LEU A 360 -5.35 20.82 10.91
CA LEU A 360 -5.38 19.47 11.49
C LEU A 360 -4.01 19.04 12.03
N TYR A 361 -3.11 19.99 12.29
CA TYR A 361 -1.72 19.70 12.65
C TYR A 361 -1.60 18.79 13.89
N ASP A 362 -0.99 17.63 13.67
CA ASP A 362 -0.68 16.61 14.67
C ASP A 362 0.60 15.88 14.24
N ILE A 363 1.75 16.36 14.74
CA ILE A 363 3.06 15.84 14.35
C ILE A 363 3.31 14.41 14.84
N ASP A 364 2.67 13.99 15.94
CA ASP A 364 2.78 12.63 16.45
C ASP A 364 2.02 11.66 15.55
N ARG A 365 0.82 12.05 15.13
CA ARG A 365 0.06 11.29 14.13
C ARG A 365 0.81 11.23 12.80
N ALA A 366 1.40 12.34 12.36
CA ALA A 366 2.21 12.37 11.14
C ALA A 366 3.41 11.42 11.21
N GLN A 367 4.14 11.39 12.33
CA GLN A 367 5.24 10.45 12.55
C GLN A 367 4.77 9.01 12.39
N ASN A 368 3.71 8.60 13.11
CA ASN A 368 3.18 7.23 13.04
C ASN A 368 2.79 6.83 11.61
N LEU A 369 2.21 7.75 10.86
CA LEU A 369 1.82 7.51 9.47
C LEU A 369 3.05 7.35 8.54
N PHE A 370 4.09 8.16 8.73
CA PHE A 370 5.33 8.02 7.94
C PHE A 370 6.14 6.79 8.32
N GLU A 371 6.12 6.37 9.59
CA GLU A 371 6.66 5.08 10.02
C GLU A 371 5.95 3.93 9.30
N LEU A 372 4.61 3.91 9.34
CA LEU A 372 3.83 2.90 8.63
C LEU A 372 4.06 2.95 7.12
N ALA A 373 4.14 4.13 6.51
CA ALA A 373 4.43 4.27 5.08
C ALA A 373 5.82 3.72 4.74
N PHE A 374 6.84 4.02 5.55
CA PHE A 374 8.20 3.51 5.38
C PHE A 374 8.25 1.99 5.48
N ILE A 375 7.53 1.42 6.44
CA ILE A 375 7.39 -0.03 6.62
C ILE A 375 6.66 -0.66 5.42
N CYS A 376 5.49 -0.14 5.03
CA CYS A 376 4.65 -0.70 3.96
C CYS A 376 5.30 -0.58 2.56
N SER A 377 6.17 0.41 2.36
CA SER A 377 6.96 0.57 1.13
C SER A 377 8.30 -0.18 1.15
N ASN A 378 8.54 -1.01 2.17
CA ASN A 378 9.79 -1.76 2.36
C ASN A 378 11.05 -0.88 2.26
N GLY A 379 11.02 0.28 2.92
CA GLY A 379 12.16 1.18 2.94
C GLY A 379 12.19 2.22 1.83
N GLY A 380 11.04 2.54 1.24
CA GLY A 380 10.95 3.51 0.14
C GLY A 380 11.60 4.85 0.48
N GLN A 381 12.49 5.32 -0.40
CA GLN A 381 13.29 6.54 -0.18
C GLN A 381 12.42 7.76 0.19
N GLN A 382 11.30 7.94 -0.50
CA GLN A 382 10.39 9.06 -0.23
C GLN A 382 9.78 8.97 1.18
N SER A 383 9.35 7.79 1.61
CA SER A 383 8.82 7.56 2.97
C SER A 383 9.88 7.83 4.03
N PHE A 384 11.12 7.41 3.77
CA PHE A 384 12.26 7.67 4.63
C PHE A 384 12.52 9.18 4.79
N GLU A 385 12.52 9.94 3.69
CA GLU A 385 12.74 11.38 3.72
C GLU A 385 11.65 12.10 4.52
N PHE A 386 10.38 11.73 4.37
CA PHE A 386 9.30 12.30 5.17
C PHE A 386 9.42 11.97 6.67
N LEU A 387 9.78 10.73 7.00
CA LEU A 387 10.02 10.31 8.37
C LEU A 387 11.18 11.10 8.99
N LEU A 388 12.31 11.21 8.30
CA LEU A 388 13.47 11.99 8.77
C LEU A 388 13.12 13.46 9.02
N ARG A 389 12.38 14.10 8.12
CA ARG A 389 11.94 15.49 8.29
C ARG A 389 11.07 15.65 9.53
N THR A 390 10.14 14.71 9.75
CA THR A 390 9.23 14.74 10.89
C THR A 390 9.97 14.53 12.22
N LEU A 391 10.86 13.54 12.29
CA LEU A 391 11.69 13.29 13.47
C LEU A 391 12.64 14.47 13.76
N SER A 392 13.22 15.07 12.73
CA SER A 392 14.08 16.25 12.86
C SER A 392 13.30 17.46 13.41
N ALA A 393 12.09 17.70 12.91
CA ALA A 393 11.22 18.75 13.43
C ALA A 393 10.87 18.51 14.91
N LYS A 394 10.53 17.27 15.29
CA LYS A 394 10.28 16.91 16.70
C LYS A 394 11.51 17.10 17.58
N ARG A 395 12.69 16.72 17.10
CA ARG A 395 13.97 16.97 17.81
C ARG A 395 14.14 18.46 18.12
N THR A 396 13.90 19.33 17.13
CA THR A 396 13.97 20.78 17.31
C THR A 396 12.96 21.26 18.35
N MET A 397 11.70 20.80 18.29
CA MET A 397 10.67 21.14 19.28
C MET A 397 11.06 20.71 20.71
N ILE A 398 11.68 19.54 20.86
CA ILE A 398 12.19 19.07 22.16
C ILE A 398 13.32 19.98 22.65
N ALA A 399 14.28 20.31 21.78
CA ALA A 399 15.40 21.20 22.11
C ALA A 399 14.91 22.59 22.53
N GLU A 400 13.97 23.19 21.80
CA GLU A 400 13.34 24.46 22.14
C GLU A 400 12.61 24.39 23.49
N ALA A 401 11.88 23.30 23.75
CA ALA A 401 11.19 23.10 25.02
C ALA A 401 12.15 22.94 26.21
N LEU A 402 13.31 22.31 26.01
CA LEU A 402 14.36 22.20 27.03
C LEU A 402 15.03 23.54 27.28
N ALA A 403 15.43 24.26 26.22
CA ALA A 403 16.01 25.59 26.32
C ALA A 403 15.06 26.58 27.01
N ALA A 404 13.76 26.52 26.70
CA ALA A 404 12.74 27.32 27.37
C ALA A 404 12.61 27.00 28.88
N LYS A 405 12.76 25.72 29.26
CA LYS A 405 12.78 25.31 30.68
C LYS A 405 14.04 25.79 31.41
N GLU A 406 15.19 25.73 30.75
CA GLU A 406 16.46 26.22 31.30
C GLU A 406 16.45 27.75 31.45
N ALA A 407 15.95 28.47 30.43
CA ALA A 407 15.79 29.92 30.46
C ALA A 407 14.76 30.39 31.48
N ALA A 408 13.74 29.57 31.78
CA ALA A 408 12.79 29.81 32.87
C ALA A 408 13.43 29.68 34.27
N GLY A 409 14.69 29.23 34.36
CA GLY A 409 15.43 28.96 35.58
C GLY A 409 14.88 27.73 36.30
N GLU A 410 15.76 26.92 36.88
CA GLU A 410 15.36 25.91 37.87
C GLU A 410 14.81 26.61 39.13
N GLY A 411 13.57 27.08 39.04
CA GLY A 411 12.73 27.28 40.19
C GLY A 411 12.49 25.91 40.79
N SER A 412 13.29 25.57 41.79
CA SER A 412 12.83 24.86 43.00
C SER A 412 11.31 24.80 43.00
N SER A 413 10.75 23.60 42.80
CA SER A 413 9.33 23.38 42.95
C SER A 413 8.98 23.49 44.44
N SER A 414 9.06 24.70 44.99
CA SER A 414 8.23 25.05 46.12
C SER A 414 6.82 25.20 45.53
N THR A 415 5.95 24.27 45.87
CA THR A 415 4.52 24.41 45.63
C THR A 415 4.08 25.69 46.31
N ALA A 416 3.84 26.76 45.54
CA ALA A 416 3.16 27.93 46.05
C ALA A 416 1.83 27.46 46.67
N PRO A 417 1.53 27.81 47.93
CA PRO A 417 0.25 27.45 48.54
C PRO A 417 -0.89 28.03 47.70
N GLN A 418 -1.98 27.27 47.55
CA GLN A 418 -3.18 27.77 46.89
C GLN A 418 -3.65 29.04 47.57
N THR A 419 -4.00 30.05 46.77
CA THR A 419 -4.55 31.31 47.27
C THR A 419 -5.92 31.05 47.91
N ILE A 420 -6.03 31.48 49.15
CA ILE A 420 -7.27 31.51 49.94
C ILE A 420 -7.64 32.99 50.07
N ASP A 421 -8.87 33.35 49.73
CA ASP A 421 -9.36 34.72 49.91
C ASP A 421 -9.75 35.01 51.37
N GLU A 422 -10.11 36.25 51.68
CA GLU A 422 -10.48 36.71 53.02
C GLU A 422 -11.72 35.98 53.59
N GLU A 423 -12.52 35.35 52.73
CA GLU A 423 -13.71 34.57 53.10
C GLU A 423 -13.40 33.06 53.27
N GLY A 424 -12.16 32.63 53.05
CA GLY A 424 -11.73 31.24 53.18
C GLY A 424 -12.01 30.36 51.96
N LYS A 425 -12.35 30.95 50.80
CA LYS A 425 -12.59 30.24 49.54
C LYS A 425 -11.27 30.03 48.77
N LYS A 426 -11.15 28.88 48.13
CA LYS A 426 -9.91 28.42 47.49
C LYS A 426 -9.97 28.58 45.97
N SER A 427 -8.82 28.89 45.37
CA SER A 427 -8.64 28.84 43.90
C SER A 427 -8.15 27.45 43.45
N CYS A 428 -8.43 27.04 42.21
CA CYS A 428 -8.03 25.72 41.72
C CYS A 428 -6.50 25.55 41.70
N ALA A 429 -5.98 24.38 42.10
CA ALA A 429 -4.53 24.12 42.13
C ALA A 429 -3.88 23.98 40.75
N PHE A 430 -4.68 23.72 39.71
CA PHE A 430 -4.19 23.56 38.35
C PHE A 430 -3.94 24.94 37.72
N LYS A 431 -2.70 25.23 37.33
CA LYS A 431 -2.29 26.55 36.81
C LYS A 431 -3.06 26.99 35.56
N GLY A 432 -3.62 26.06 34.78
CA GLY A 432 -4.45 26.36 33.60
C GLY A 432 -5.94 26.55 33.90
N CYS A 433 -6.35 26.73 35.16
CA CYS A 433 -7.74 26.90 35.56
C CYS A 433 -7.89 28.06 36.55
N GLU A 434 -8.74 29.03 36.20
CA GLU A 434 -8.97 30.25 37.00
C GLU A 434 -10.18 30.13 37.95
N ASN A 435 -10.79 28.95 38.04
CA ASN A 435 -11.97 28.73 38.87
C ASN A 435 -11.67 28.93 40.37
N LYS A 436 -12.60 29.58 41.06
CA LYS A 436 -12.60 29.82 42.50
C LYS A 436 -13.85 29.20 43.13
N GLU A 437 -13.74 28.74 44.37
CA GLU A 437 -14.88 28.21 45.13
C GLU A 437 -16.01 29.25 45.21
N THR A 438 -17.23 28.87 44.84
CA THR A 438 -18.42 29.72 45.02
C THR A 438 -19.01 29.51 46.41
N LYS A 439 -18.87 28.29 46.94
CA LYS A 439 -19.19 27.90 48.31
C LYS A 439 -17.93 27.34 48.99
N LYS A 440 -17.77 27.62 50.28
CA LYS A 440 -16.63 27.13 51.07
C LYS A 440 -16.59 25.60 51.04
N ASP A 441 -15.40 25.05 50.77
CA ASP A 441 -15.10 23.61 50.72
C ASP A 441 -15.81 22.83 49.59
N GLU A 442 -16.17 23.52 48.50
CA GLU A 442 -16.72 22.93 47.28
C GLU A 442 -15.68 22.12 46.48
N PHE A 443 -14.40 22.47 46.56
CA PHE A 443 -13.36 21.84 45.73
C PHE A 443 -12.87 20.50 46.32
N GLN A 444 -12.60 19.55 45.43
CA GLN A 444 -12.08 18.23 45.80
C GLN A 444 -10.60 18.31 46.15
N ARG A 445 -10.20 17.74 47.29
CA ARG A 445 -8.79 17.69 47.70
C ARG A 445 -8.05 16.47 47.14
N CYS A 446 -6.75 16.59 46.94
CA CYS A 446 -5.89 15.45 46.58
C CYS A 446 -5.93 14.37 47.67
N ALA A 447 -6.22 13.13 47.28
CA ALA A 447 -6.27 12.00 48.20
C ALA A 447 -4.91 11.65 48.84
N GLY A 448 -3.80 11.94 48.14
CA GLY A 448 -2.45 11.68 48.63
C GLY A 448 -1.99 12.72 49.66
N CYS A 449 -1.70 13.93 49.19
CA CYS A 449 -1.10 14.97 50.04
C CYS A 449 -2.11 15.75 50.89
N LYS A 450 -3.42 15.73 50.54
CA LYS A 450 -4.49 16.54 51.15
C LYS A 450 -4.23 18.06 51.19
N LYS A 451 -3.18 18.54 50.51
CA LYS A 451 -2.74 19.94 50.49
C LYS A 451 -3.17 20.71 49.24
N ARG A 452 -3.74 20.03 48.24
CA ARG A 452 -4.18 20.64 46.96
C ARG A 452 -5.67 20.41 46.69
N PHE A 453 -6.37 21.41 46.18
CA PHE A 453 -7.82 21.44 45.94
C PHE A 453 -8.14 21.72 44.46
N TYR A 454 -9.13 21.02 43.89
CA TYR A 454 -9.46 21.04 42.47
C TYR A 454 -10.97 21.24 42.26
N CYS A 455 -11.33 22.10 41.29
CA CYS A 455 -12.73 22.27 40.89
C CYS A 455 -13.29 21.06 40.13
N SER A 456 -12.42 20.20 39.60
CA SER A 456 -12.81 18.99 38.86
C SER A 456 -11.73 17.92 38.88
N ARG A 457 -12.13 16.68 38.58
CA ARG A 457 -11.20 15.55 38.40
C ARG A 457 -10.22 15.78 37.24
N LEU A 458 -10.65 16.47 36.18
CA LEU A 458 -9.81 16.80 35.03
C LEU A 458 -8.67 17.73 35.43
N CYS A 459 -8.95 18.77 36.23
CA CYS A 459 -7.94 19.68 36.75
C CYS A 459 -6.92 18.94 37.63
N GLN A 460 -7.37 17.97 38.42
CA GLN A 460 -6.47 17.13 39.22
C GLN A 460 -5.53 16.30 38.34
N VAL A 461 -6.03 15.68 37.27
CA VAL A 461 -5.22 14.88 36.34
C VAL A 461 -4.20 15.75 35.60
N ASN A 462 -4.60 16.94 35.16
CA ASN A 462 -3.71 17.85 34.46
C ASN A 462 -2.62 18.43 35.38
N ASP A 463 -2.97 18.80 36.62
CA ASP A 463 -1.97 19.20 37.64
C ASP A 463 -1.03 18.04 38.01
N TRP A 464 -1.54 16.80 38.04
CA TRP A 464 -0.71 15.60 38.23
C TRP A 464 0.36 15.44 37.15
N LYS A 465 -0.01 15.68 35.88
CA LYS A 465 0.91 15.68 34.74
C LYS A 465 1.91 16.84 34.77
N GLN A 466 1.51 18.01 35.27
CA GLN A 466 2.36 19.21 35.38
C GLN A 466 3.37 19.20 36.54
N GLY A 467 3.54 18.06 37.21
CA GLY A 467 4.61 17.87 38.20
C GLY A 467 4.14 17.70 39.64
N HIS A 468 2.85 17.77 39.94
CA HIS A 468 2.36 17.46 41.29
C HIS A 468 2.74 16.04 41.74
N LYS A 469 2.80 15.08 40.80
CA LYS A 469 3.21 13.70 41.09
C LYS A 469 4.59 13.60 41.78
N ASN A 470 5.49 14.55 41.51
CA ASN A 470 6.84 14.56 42.06
C ASN A 470 6.88 15.04 43.53
N ASN A 471 5.88 15.83 43.95
CA ASN A 471 5.85 16.50 45.26
C ASN A 471 4.69 16.04 46.16
N CYS A 472 3.86 15.10 45.69
CA CYS A 472 2.72 14.57 46.43
C CYS A 472 3.16 13.58 47.52
N LYS A 473 3.63 14.10 48.67
CA LYS A 473 3.91 13.29 49.86
C LYS A 473 2.60 12.93 50.58
N LYS A 474 2.35 11.63 50.84
CA LYS A 474 1.19 11.16 51.60
C LYS A 474 1.22 11.78 53.00
N ASN A 475 0.13 12.44 53.38
CA ASN A 475 -0.07 13.05 54.69
C ASN A 475 -0.78 12.08 55.64
#